data_AF-A0A2W6AGJ4-F1
#
_entry.id   AF-A0A2W6AGJ4-F1
#
_cell.length_a   1.000
_cell.length_b   1.000
_cell.length_c   1.000
_cell.angle_alpha   90.00
_cell.angle_beta   90.00
_cell.angle_gamma   90.00
#
_symmetry.space_group_name_H-M   'P 1'
#
loop_
_entity.id
_entity.type
_entity.pdbx_description
1 polymer ?
#
loop_
_entity_poly.entity_id
_entity_poly.type
_entity_poly.pdbx_seq_one_letter_code
_entity_poly.pdbx_strand_id
1 'polypeptide(L)'
;MLPTTFQALVVLVLAVAPGYIAIVTWARAKTWKGFSSDLDTVLRSLVVSALIQVPMAPLAVWFGLYPDLAQVGRRAWLLFIWLLLTVILLPLLGSAIASSSYDRFLLPLARSDNPSHNEKIRAPRPPSPWDRFFLQKVPNGSWLVLELEGGYVAGSWERGSYAITSPLQHGLYLQRQ
;
A
#
# COMPACT_ATOMS: atom_id res chain seq x y z
N MET A 1 3.75 10.45 24.53
CA MET A 1 2.51 10.79 25.26
C MET A 1 1.35 10.60 24.31
N LEU A 2 0.31 9.85 24.70
CA LEU A 2 -0.90 9.70 23.88
C LEU A 2 -1.66 11.04 23.84
N PRO A 3 -2.28 11.41 22.71
CA PRO A 3 -3.07 12.64 22.64
C PRO A 3 -4.23 12.55 23.63
N THR A 4 -4.24 13.44 24.62
CA THR A 4 -5.26 13.49 25.68
C THR A 4 -6.48 14.32 25.29
N THR A 5 -6.40 15.08 24.20
CA THR A 5 -7.49 15.92 23.69
C THR A 5 -7.86 15.55 22.26
N PHE A 6 -9.13 15.75 21.90
CA PHE A 6 -9.61 15.56 20.54
C PHE A 6 -8.84 16.43 19.53
N GLN A 7 -8.50 17.66 19.93
CA GLN A 7 -7.71 18.58 19.11
C GLN A 7 -6.31 18.03 18.83
N ALA A 8 -5.63 17.49 19.85
CA ALA A 8 -4.32 16.87 19.67
C ALA A 8 -4.39 15.65 18.74
N LEU A 9 -5.48 14.87 18.83
CA LEU A 9 -5.71 13.75 17.92
C LEU A 9 -5.92 14.21 16.49
N VAL A 10 -6.72 15.25 16.25
CA VAL A 10 -6.94 15.81 14.91
C VAL A 10 -5.62 16.34 14.32
N VAL A 11 -4.83 17.08 15.11
CA VAL A 11 -3.51 17.57 14.66
C VAL A 11 -2.59 16.41 14.30
N LEU A 12 -2.57 15.35 15.11
CA LEU A 12 -1.75 14.18 14.85
C LEU A 12 -2.19 13.44 13.57
N VAL A 13 -3.49 13.27 13.36
CA VAL A 13 -4.04 12.68 12.13
C VAL A 13 -3.66 13.54 10.93
N LEU A 14 -3.85 14.85 10.98
CA LEU A 14 -3.50 15.75 9.88
C LEU A 14 -2.00 15.77 9.60
N ALA A 15 -1.16 15.64 10.63
CA ALA A 15 0.30 15.58 10.49
C ALA A 15 0.78 14.30 9.81
N VAL A 16 0.07 13.17 9.95
CA VAL A 16 0.53 11.87 9.45
C VAL A 16 -0.20 11.44 8.18
N ALA A 17 -1.51 11.63 8.13
CA ALA A 17 -2.38 11.04 7.10
C ALA A 17 -2.00 11.41 5.65
N PRO A 18 -1.72 12.68 5.30
CA PRO A 18 -1.41 13.05 3.91
C PRO A 18 -0.19 12.29 3.37
N GLY A 19 0.91 12.30 4.12
CA GLY A 19 2.14 11.62 3.74
C GLY A 19 2.00 10.10 3.78
N TYR A 20 1.24 9.56 4.75
CA TYR A 20 0.98 8.13 4.81
C TYR A 20 0.19 7.64 3.59
N ILE A 21 -0.85 8.38 3.19
CA ILE A 21 -1.63 8.10 1.98
C ILE A 21 -0.71 8.11 0.76
N ALA A 22 0.11 9.16 0.59
CA ALA A 22 1.03 9.27 -0.55
C ALA A 22 2.04 8.12 -0.64
N ILE A 23 2.60 7.71 0.50
CA ILE A 23 3.58 6.61 0.56
C ILE A 23 2.91 5.28 0.23
N VAL A 24 1.75 4.99 0.83
CA VAL A 24 1.03 3.74 0.60
C VAL A 24 0.59 3.63 -0.85
N THR A 25 0.05 4.69 -1.44
CA THR A 25 -0.41 4.68 -2.83
C THR A 25 0.76 4.53 -3.80
N TRP A 26 1.88 5.20 -3.53
CA TRP A 26 3.11 5.03 -4.30
C TRP A 26 3.67 3.60 -4.17
N ALA A 27 3.76 3.07 -2.94
CA ALA A 27 4.26 1.73 -2.67
C ALA A 27 3.38 0.66 -3.34
N ARG A 28 2.06 0.85 -3.32
CA ARG A 28 1.11 -0.02 -4.02
C ARG A 28 1.29 0.05 -5.54
N ALA A 29 1.49 1.24 -6.10
CA ALA A 29 1.72 1.43 -7.53
C ALA A 29 3.04 0.81 -8.03
N LYS A 30 4.10 0.79 -7.21
CA LYS A 30 5.44 0.31 -7.62
C LYS A 30 5.80 -1.09 -7.17
N THR A 31 5.49 -1.41 -5.93
CA THR A 31 6.05 -2.60 -5.26
C THR A 31 4.99 -3.60 -4.85
N TRP A 32 3.70 -3.24 -4.91
CA TRP A 32 2.58 -4.02 -4.38
C TRP A 32 2.78 -4.42 -2.91
N LYS A 33 3.69 -3.76 -2.18
CA LYS A 33 3.89 -3.99 -0.76
C LYS A 33 2.62 -3.60 -0.01
N GLY A 34 2.19 -4.49 0.87
CA GLY A 34 1.09 -4.23 1.80
C GLY A 34 1.47 -3.16 2.82
N PHE A 35 0.52 -2.85 3.70
CA PHE A 35 0.71 -1.89 4.78
C PHE A 35 1.84 -2.35 5.72
N SER A 36 2.81 -1.48 5.99
CA SER A 36 3.75 -1.66 7.10
C SER A 36 3.56 -0.55 8.12
N SER A 37 3.49 -0.92 9.39
CA SER A 37 3.35 0.00 10.53
C SER A 37 4.69 0.32 11.20
N ASP A 38 5.79 0.14 10.47
CA ASP A 38 7.14 0.33 11.00
C ASP A 38 7.41 1.82 11.28
N LEU A 39 8.28 2.08 12.27
CA LEU A 39 8.69 3.44 12.64
C LEU A 39 9.21 4.25 11.46
N ASP A 40 9.94 3.61 10.54
CA ASP A 40 10.45 4.24 9.32
C ASP A 40 9.30 4.74 8.42
N THR A 41 8.22 3.98 8.27
CA THR A 41 7.03 4.40 7.51
C THR A 41 6.37 5.62 8.15
N VAL A 42 6.25 5.64 9.49
CA VAL A 42 5.69 6.78 10.22
C VAL A 42 6.57 8.02 10.06
N LEU A 43 7.89 7.90 10.25
CA LEU A 43 8.82 9.03 10.09
C LEU A 43 8.80 9.58 8.66
N ARG A 44 8.82 8.71 7.64
CA ARG A 44 8.70 9.14 6.24
C ARG A 44 7.36 9.82 5.98
N SER A 45 6.26 9.30 6.54
CA SER A 45 4.95 9.90 6.37
C SER A 45 4.89 11.31 6.96
N LEU A 46 5.53 11.56 8.10
CA LEU A 46 5.65 12.91 8.66
C LEU A 46 6.43 13.85 7.74
N VAL A 47 7.55 13.39 7.17
CA VAL A 47 8.35 14.19 6.22
C VAL A 47 7.54 14.52 4.97
N VAL A 48 6.87 13.54 4.37
CA VAL A 48 6.04 13.76 3.17
C VAL A 48 4.85 14.66 3.48
N SER A 49 4.19 14.47 4.63
CA SER A 49 3.13 15.38 5.08
C SER A 49 3.64 16.80 5.24
N ALA A 50 4.82 17.01 5.81
CA ALA A 50 5.42 18.34 5.94
C ALA A 50 5.66 18.98 4.56
N LEU A 51 6.16 18.21 3.58
CA LEU A 51 6.34 18.70 2.20
C LEU A 51 5.03 19.13 1.54
N ILE A 52 3.90 18.50 1.89
CA ILE A 52 2.58 18.89 1.41
C ILE A 52 2.06 20.11 2.20
N GLN A 53 2.23 20.13 3.52
CA GLN A 53 1.67 21.18 4.37
C GLN A 53 2.42 22.51 4.27
N VAL A 54 3.74 22.51 4.10
CA VAL A 54 4.56 23.73 3.97
C VAL A 54 4.04 24.68 2.87
N PRO A 55 3.74 24.24 1.65
CA PRO A 55 3.14 25.11 0.63
C PRO A 55 1.63 25.33 0.84
N MET A 56 0.92 24.42 1.50
CA MET A 56 -0.53 24.53 1.71
C MET A 56 -0.91 25.50 2.83
N ALA A 57 -0.07 25.63 3.86
CA ALA A 57 -0.27 26.57 4.96
C ALA A 57 -0.36 28.05 4.49
N PRO A 58 0.59 28.60 3.71
CA PRO A 58 0.49 29.98 3.22
C PRO A 58 -0.68 30.16 2.25
N LEU A 59 -1.01 29.14 1.45
CA LEU A 59 -2.21 29.20 0.60
C LEU A 59 -3.49 29.25 1.43
N ALA A 60 -3.58 28.49 2.53
CA ALA A 60 -4.73 28.56 3.43
C ALA A 60 -4.92 29.97 4.00
N VAL A 61 -3.82 30.65 4.35
CA VAL A 61 -3.84 32.05 4.80
C VAL A 61 -4.30 32.99 3.69
N TRP A 62 -3.76 32.84 2.47
CA TRP A 62 -4.15 33.65 1.32
C TRP A 62 -5.64 33.50 1.00
N PHE A 63 -6.18 32.28 1.02
CA PHE A 63 -7.61 32.03 0.82
C PHE A 63 -8.48 32.43 2.03
N GLY A 64 -7.90 33.02 3.08
CA GLY A 64 -8.62 33.48 4.25
C GLY A 64 -9.27 32.35 5.04
N LEU A 65 -8.68 31.15 5.03
CA LEU A 65 -9.17 29.99 5.79
C LEU A 65 -8.78 30.04 7.27
N TYR A 66 -8.08 31.09 7.70
CA TYR A 66 -7.78 31.29 9.12
C TYR A 66 -9.09 31.48 9.89
N PRO A 67 -9.31 30.74 11.00
CA PRO A 67 -10.61 30.69 11.64
C PRO A 67 -10.85 31.99 12.41
N ASP A 68 -11.63 32.89 11.81
CA ASP A 68 -12.46 33.80 12.57
C ASP A 68 -13.71 33.00 13.01
N LEU A 69 -13.84 32.73 14.31
CA LEU A 69 -14.90 31.88 14.88
C LEU A 69 -16.30 32.34 14.46
N ALA A 70 -16.48 33.63 14.15
CA ALA A 70 -17.73 34.21 13.68
C ALA A 70 -18.13 33.77 12.25
N GLN A 71 -17.18 33.33 11.42
CA GLN A 71 -17.39 33.05 9.99
C GLN A 71 -17.18 31.59 9.60
N VAL A 72 -16.87 30.71 10.57
CA VAL A 72 -16.57 29.29 10.33
C VAL A 72 -17.73 28.60 9.60
N GLY A 73 -18.98 28.86 9.99
CA GLY A 73 -20.14 28.27 9.32
C GLY A 73 -20.26 28.67 7.84
N ARG A 74 -19.92 29.92 7.50
CA ARG A 74 -19.99 30.42 6.11
C ARG A 74 -18.84 29.89 5.24
N ARG A 75 -17.69 29.59 5.84
CA ARG A 75 -16.48 29.10 5.15
C ARG A 75 -16.24 27.60 5.34
N ALA A 76 -17.13 26.89 6.03
CA ALA A 76 -17.01 25.45 6.32
C ALA A 76 -16.82 24.62 5.04
N TRP A 77 -17.51 24.98 3.96
CA TRP A 77 -17.36 24.33 2.66
C TRP A 77 -15.96 24.51 2.06
N LEU A 78 -15.38 25.70 2.17
CA LEU A 78 -14.03 25.96 1.68
C LEU A 78 -12.98 25.22 2.52
N LEU A 79 -13.17 25.16 3.84
CA LEU A 79 -12.34 24.36 4.74
C LEU A 79 -12.42 22.87 4.40
N PHE A 80 -13.62 22.37 4.12
CA PHE A 80 -13.83 20.98 3.70
C PHE A 80 -13.11 20.69 2.38
N ILE A 81 -13.29 21.54 1.36
CA ILE A 81 -12.57 21.41 0.08
C ILE A 81 -11.06 21.43 0.30
N TRP A 82 -10.57 22.35 1.13
CA TRP A 82 -9.14 22.46 1.41
C TRP A 82 -8.59 21.20 2.08
N LEU A 83 -9.31 20.64 3.07
CA LEU A 83 -8.93 19.37 3.72
C LEU A 83 -8.94 18.20 2.72
N LEU A 84 -9.96 18.12 1.86
CA LEU A 84 -10.05 17.09 0.83
C LEU A 84 -8.90 17.22 -0.18
N LEU A 85 -8.55 18.45 -0.56
CA LEU A 85 -7.43 18.73 -1.45
C LEU A 85 -6.10 18.30 -0.84
N THR A 86 -5.83 18.74 0.39
CA THR A 86 -4.53 18.56 1.06
C THR A 86 -4.30 17.16 1.60
N VAL A 87 -5.34 16.50 2.13
CA VAL A 87 -5.22 15.19 2.77
C VAL A 87 -5.44 14.05 1.78
N ILE A 88 -6.20 14.26 0.70
CA ILE A 88 -6.56 13.17 -0.23
C ILE A 88 -6.02 13.44 -1.63
N LEU A 89 -6.50 14.48 -2.31
CA LEU A 89 -6.18 14.70 -3.73
C LEU A 89 -4.68 14.92 -3.98
N LEU A 90 -4.04 15.80 -3.23
CA LEU A 90 -2.61 16.11 -3.36
C LEU A 90 -1.72 14.89 -3.12
N PRO A 91 -1.89 14.13 -2.02
CA PRO A 91 -1.20 12.85 -1.83
C PRO A 91 -1.37 11.87 -3.00
N LEU A 92 -2.60 11.70 -3.49
CA LEU A 92 -2.89 10.77 -4.58
C LEU A 92 -2.23 11.22 -5.89
N LEU A 93 -2.45 12.47 -6.29
CA LEU A 93 -1.87 13.05 -7.51
C LEU A 93 -0.34 13.09 -7.44
N GLY A 94 0.20 13.55 -6.31
CA GLY A 94 1.63 13.57 -6.04
C GLY A 94 2.25 12.18 -6.15
N SER A 95 1.60 11.16 -5.60
CA SER A 95 2.06 9.77 -5.72
C SER A 95 2.03 9.26 -7.16
N ALA A 96 0.97 9.58 -7.92
CA ALA A 96 0.85 9.19 -9.32
C ALA A 96 1.93 9.87 -10.19
N ILE A 97 2.12 11.18 -10.02
CA ILE A 97 3.15 11.96 -10.73
C ILE A 97 4.54 11.45 -10.36
N ALA A 98 4.84 11.28 -9.06
CA ALA A 98 6.11 10.76 -8.59
C ALA A 98 6.38 9.36 -9.15
N SER A 99 5.36 8.50 -9.23
CA SER A 99 5.48 7.16 -9.82
C SER A 99 5.82 7.22 -11.31
N SER A 100 5.19 8.11 -12.07
CA SER A 100 5.42 8.27 -13.51
C SER A 100 6.81 8.87 -13.78
N SER A 101 7.19 9.90 -13.03
CA SER A 101 8.50 10.54 -13.15
C SER A 101 9.63 9.60 -12.76
N TYR A 102 9.43 8.76 -11.73
CA TYR A 102 10.41 7.75 -11.34
C TYR A 102 10.67 6.76 -12.48
N ASP A 103 9.62 6.26 -13.15
CA ASP A 103 9.77 5.33 -14.29
C ASP A 103 10.44 5.97 -15.50
N ARG A 104 10.11 7.22 -15.80
CA ARG A 104 10.60 7.91 -17.00
C ARG A 104 12.04 8.40 -16.87
N PHE A 105 12.43 8.88 -15.70
CA PHE A 105 13.70 9.58 -15.53
C PHE A 105 14.69 8.82 -14.65
N LEU A 106 14.25 8.23 -13.54
CA LEU A 106 15.15 7.64 -12.55
C LEU A 106 15.45 6.17 -12.84
N LEU A 107 14.47 5.41 -13.36
CA LEU A 107 14.61 3.99 -13.69
C LEU A 107 15.61 3.71 -14.83
N PRO A 108 15.67 4.53 -15.90
CA PRO A 108 16.69 4.39 -16.94
C PRO A 108 18.10 4.72 -16.42
N LEU A 109 18.25 5.74 -15.59
CA LEU A 109 19.54 6.13 -14.98
C LEU A 109 20.05 5.05 -14.01
N ALA A 110 19.16 4.47 -13.20
CA ALA A 110 19.51 3.38 -12.30
C ALA A 110 19.90 2.07 -13.03
N ARG A 111 19.47 1.90 -14.29
CA ARG A 111 19.86 0.76 -15.14
C ARG A 111 21.24 0.90 -15.78
N SER A 112 21.82 2.10 -15.80
CA SER A 112 23.08 2.39 -16.50
C SER A 112 24.32 1.75 -15.85
N ASP A 113 24.39 1.68 -14.52
CA ASP A 113 25.72 1.57 -13.89
C ASP A 113 26.08 0.27 -13.16
N ASN A 114 25.15 -0.67 -12.91
CA ASN A 114 25.54 -2.03 -12.51
C ASN A 114 24.34 -2.98 -12.46
N PRO A 115 24.27 -4.05 -13.29
CA PRO A 115 23.20 -5.04 -13.18
C PRO A 115 23.24 -5.83 -11.86
N SER A 116 24.38 -5.90 -11.17
CA SER A 116 24.57 -6.72 -9.96
C SER A 116 24.06 -6.09 -8.65
N HIS A 117 24.01 -4.76 -8.53
CA HIS A 117 23.57 -4.09 -7.30
C HIS A 117 22.05 -3.87 -7.23
N ASN A 118 21.38 -3.86 -8.38
CA ASN A 118 19.94 -3.68 -8.47
C ASN A 118 19.13 -4.93 -8.07
N GLU A 119 19.76 -6.10 -7.96
CA GLU A 119 19.14 -7.32 -7.41
C GLU A 119 18.85 -7.22 -5.91
N LYS A 120 19.53 -6.33 -5.16
CA LYS A 120 19.18 -6.11 -3.73
C LYS A 120 17.93 -5.25 -3.54
N ILE A 121 17.57 -4.41 -4.53
CA ILE A 121 16.38 -3.54 -4.48
C ILE A 121 15.13 -4.30 -4.95
N ARG A 122 15.32 -5.32 -5.80
CA ARG A 122 14.32 -6.33 -6.11
C ARG A 122 14.75 -7.64 -5.46
N ALA A 123 14.45 -7.84 -4.18
CA ALA A 123 14.29 -9.21 -3.70
C ALA A 123 13.43 -9.93 -4.75
N PRO A 124 13.91 -11.01 -5.39
CA PRO A 124 13.15 -11.69 -6.43
C PRO A 124 11.77 -11.92 -5.87
N ARG A 125 10.75 -11.37 -6.55
CA ARG A 125 9.35 -11.44 -6.12
C ARG A 125 9.12 -12.91 -5.78
N PRO A 126 8.82 -13.28 -4.51
CA PRO A 126 8.55 -14.67 -4.21
C PRO A 126 7.43 -15.07 -5.17
N PRO A 127 7.63 -16.12 -5.97
CA PRO A 127 6.74 -16.43 -7.07
C PRO A 127 5.34 -16.55 -6.51
N SER A 128 4.41 -15.80 -7.10
CA SER A 128 3.00 -15.90 -6.73
C SER A 128 2.56 -17.37 -6.93
N PRO A 129 1.50 -17.81 -6.23
CA PRO A 129 0.94 -19.15 -6.47
C PRO A 129 0.70 -19.44 -7.96
N TRP A 130 0.31 -18.42 -8.73
CA TRP A 130 0.15 -18.47 -10.18
C TRP A 130 1.48 -18.54 -10.94
N ASP A 131 2.50 -17.78 -10.51
CA ASP A 131 3.83 -17.89 -11.11
C ASP A 131 4.39 -19.30 -10.90
N ARG A 132 4.20 -19.90 -9.72
CA ARG A 132 4.61 -21.30 -9.49
C ARG A 132 3.87 -22.26 -10.41
N PHE A 133 2.56 -22.08 -10.60
CA PHE A 133 1.76 -22.91 -11.50
C PHE A 133 2.30 -22.90 -12.94
N PHE A 134 2.62 -21.73 -13.49
CA PHE A 134 3.11 -21.60 -14.87
C PHE A 134 4.61 -21.89 -15.03
N LEU A 135 5.43 -21.55 -14.02
CA LEU A 135 6.88 -21.77 -14.05
C LEU A 135 7.26 -23.24 -13.82
N GLN A 136 6.51 -23.97 -12.99
CA GLN A 136 6.83 -25.37 -12.69
C GLN A 136 6.38 -26.35 -13.77
N LYS A 137 5.75 -25.87 -14.87
CA LYS A 137 5.19 -26.69 -15.96
C LYS A 137 4.64 -28.00 -15.40
N VAL A 138 3.66 -27.91 -14.48
CA VAL A 138 3.21 -29.03 -13.62
C VAL A 138 3.15 -30.33 -14.45
N PRO A 139 4.16 -31.21 -14.36
CA PRO A 139 4.20 -32.37 -15.21
C PRO A 139 3.25 -33.36 -14.55
N ASN A 140 2.07 -33.53 -15.13
CA ASN A 140 1.12 -34.59 -14.77
C ASN A 140 0.58 -34.57 -13.32
N GLY A 141 0.27 -33.40 -12.74
CA GLY A 141 -0.31 -33.27 -11.38
C GLY A 141 -1.78 -32.85 -11.36
N SER A 142 -2.48 -33.11 -10.25
CA SER A 142 -3.80 -32.55 -9.94
C SER A 142 -3.64 -31.33 -9.02
N TRP A 143 -4.45 -30.29 -9.25
CA TRP A 143 -4.46 -29.08 -8.43
C TRP A 143 -5.56 -29.19 -7.38
N LEU A 144 -5.19 -29.00 -6.12
CA LEU A 144 -6.13 -29.12 -5.01
C LEU A 144 -6.23 -27.78 -4.26
N VAL A 145 -7.45 -27.38 -3.97
CA VAL A 145 -7.78 -26.14 -3.26
C VAL A 145 -8.58 -26.53 -2.03
N LEU A 146 -8.07 -26.20 -0.85
CA LEU A 146 -8.72 -26.39 0.43
C LEU A 146 -9.25 -25.06 0.92
N GLU A 147 -10.53 -25.02 1.23
CA GLU A 147 -11.16 -23.91 1.92
C GLU A 147 -11.18 -24.23 3.42
N LEU A 148 -10.62 -23.33 4.22
CA LEU A 148 -10.58 -23.38 5.67
C LEU A 148 -11.34 -22.16 6.21
N GLU A 149 -11.85 -22.25 7.44
CA GLU A 149 -12.45 -21.10 8.12
C GLU A 149 -11.40 -19.99 8.32
N GLY A 150 -11.35 -19.04 7.38
CA GLY A 150 -10.37 -17.95 7.35
C GLY A 150 -9.49 -17.88 6.10
N GLY A 151 -9.62 -18.78 5.13
CA GLY A 151 -8.94 -18.63 3.85
C GLY A 151 -8.79 -19.90 3.01
N TYR A 152 -8.00 -19.78 1.94
CA TYR A 152 -7.75 -20.87 0.99
C TYR A 152 -6.29 -21.32 1.05
N VAL A 153 -6.06 -22.63 1.01
CA VAL A 153 -4.74 -23.26 0.86
C VAL A 153 -4.76 -24.07 -0.43
N ALA A 154 -3.85 -23.77 -1.35
CA ALA A 154 -3.77 -24.45 -2.65
C ALA A 154 -2.34 -24.89 -2.97
N GLY A 155 -2.21 -25.95 -3.77
CA GLY A 155 -0.93 -26.52 -4.17
C GLY A 155 -1.04 -27.54 -5.31
N SER A 156 0.12 -28.03 -5.74
CA SER A 156 0.24 -29.11 -6.72
C SER A 156 0.54 -30.43 -6.02
N TRP A 157 -0.17 -31.50 -6.38
CA TRP A 157 0.09 -32.85 -5.87
C TRP A 157 0.14 -33.87 -7.00
N GLU A 158 0.69 -35.06 -6.70
CA GLU A 158 0.75 -36.15 -7.66
C GLU A 158 -0.65 -36.68 -8.03
N ARG A 159 -0.76 -37.24 -9.23
CA ARG A 159 -2.01 -37.60 -9.93
C ARG A 159 -2.97 -38.53 -9.16
N GLY A 160 -2.50 -39.26 -8.15
CA GLY A 160 -3.31 -40.09 -7.26
C GLY A 160 -3.82 -39.39 -6.00
N SER A 161 -3.59 -38.08 -5.85
CA SER A 161 -4.09 -37.31 -4.71
C SER A 161 -5.55 -36.91 -4.92
N TYR A 162 -6.39 -37.17 -3.92
CA TYR A 162 -7.82 -36.87 -3.97
C TYR A 162 -8.35 -36.45 -2.58
N ALA A 163 -9.45 -35.70 -2.58
CA ALA A 163 -10.20 -35.37 -1.37
C ALA A 163 -11.53 -36.12 -1.39
N ILE A 164 -11.91 -36.73 -0.25
CA ILE A 164 -13.23 -37.31 -0.06
C ILE A 164 -13.93 -36.56 1.05
N THR A 165 -15.17 -36.11 0.79
CA THR A 165 -16.05 -35.42 1.74
C THR A 165 -17.18 -36.32 2.23
N SER A 166 -16.97 -37.64 2.24
CA SER A 166 -17.96 -38.63 2.62
C SER A 166 -18.08 -38.73 4.14
N PRO A 167 -19.28 -38.91 4.72
CA PRO A 167 -19.47 -39.05 6.17
C PRO A 167 -18.69 -40.22 6.77
N LEU A 168 -18.43 -41.27 5.99
CA LEU A 168 -17.75 -42.50 6.43
C LEU A 168 -16.23 -42.46 6.23
N GLN A 169 -15.77 -41.72 5.22
CA GLN A 169 -14.35 -41.52 4.92
C GLN A 169 -14.18 -40.05 4.51
N HIS A 170 -13.80 -39.22 5.47
CA HIS A 170 -13.45 -37.83 5.24
C HIS A 170 -11.95 -37.69 5.37
N GLY A 171 -11.33 -36.98 4.42
CA GLY A 171 -9.89 -36.77 4.48
C GLY A 171 -9.27 -36.35 3.17
N LEU A 172 -8.05 -35.84 3.31
CA LEU A 172 -7.14 -35.53 2.22
C LEU A 172 -6.18 -36.70 2.04
N TYR A 173 -6.23 -37.36 0.89
CA TYR A 173 -5.34 -38.46 0.56
C TYR A 173 -4.28 -37.95 -0.40
N LEU A 174 -3.04 -37.87 0.08
CA LEU A 174 -1.92 -37.35 -0.68
C LEU A 174 -1.01 -38.50 -1.10
N GLN A 175 -0.78 -38.62 -2.40
CA GLN A 175 0.24 -39.53 -2.91
C GLN A 175 1.62 -38.93 -2.64
N ARG A 176 2.51 -39.71 -2.02
CA ARG A 176 3.89 -39.33 -1.73
C ARG A 176 4.72 -39.50 -3.02
N GLN A 177 5.59 -38.52 -3.30
CA GLN A 177 6.65 -38.61 -4.32
C GLN A 177 7.62 -39.76 -4.02
#